data_AF-A0A1J3E144-F1
#
_entry.id   AF-A0A1J3E144-F1
#
_cell.length_a   1.000
_cell.length_b   1.000
_cell.length_c   1.000
_cell.angle_alpha   90.00
_cell.angle_beta   90.00
_cell.angle_gamma   90.00
#
_symmetry.space_group_name_H-M   'P 1'
#
loop_
_entity.id
_entity.type
_entity.pdbx_description
1 polymer ?
#
loop_
_entity_poly.entity_id
_entity_poly.type
_entity_poly.pdbx_seq_one_letter_code
_entity_poly.pdbx_strand_id
1 'polypeptide(L)'
;LSTFYNTNEGYIMHDTCSFGAEIFAVNPTAQQEKVTFIPNPPYTGERMCEDSSPDNVFSWKIHHFSTLEDEFYYSDEFLAGGRYWRLGFNPKG
;
A
#
# COMPACT_ATOMS: atom_id res chain seq x y z
N LEU A 1 12.13 18.55 14.46
CA LEU A 1 12.86 18.60 15.75
C LEU A 1 12.27 19.59 16.74
N SER A 2 11.78 20.77 16.33
CA SER A 2 11.20 21.78 17.23
C SER A 2 10.01 21.29 18.08
N THR A 3 9.23 20.33 17.56
CA THR A 3 8.10 19.70 18.25
C THR A 3 8.48 18.92 19.51
N PHE A 4 9.74 18.47 19.65
CA PHE A 4 10.21 17.79 20.86
C PHE A 4 10.27 18.70 22.09
N TYR A 5 10.40 20.03 21.90
CA TYR A 5 10.48 20.98 23.01
C TYR A 5 9.11 21.46 23.53
N ASN A 6 8.01 20.98 22.94
CA ASN A 6 6.66 21.32 23.38
C ASN A 6 6.20 20.36 24.49
N THR A 7 6.12 20.85 25.72
CA THR A 7 5.72 20.05 26.89
C THR A 7 4.25 19.61 26.85
N ASN A 8 3.39 20.26 26.06
CA ASN A 8 2.00 19.84 25.84
C ASN A 8 1.88 18.59 24.97
N GLU A 9 2.93 18.22 24.25
CA GLU A 9 2.96 17.02 23.40
C GLU A 9 3.47 15.78 24.15
N GLY A 10 3.85 15.92 25.44
CA GLY A 10 4.13 14.79 26.33
C GLY A 10 5.43 14.02 26.10
N TYR A 11 6.28 14.45 25.16
CA TYR A 11 7.49 13.70 24.75
C TYR A 11 8.72 13.93 25.65
N ILE A 12 8.81 15.07 26.33
CA ILE A 12 9.95 15.41 27.19
C ILE A 12 9.42 15.85 28.56
N MET A 13 9.83 15.14 29.62
CA MET A 13 9.63 15.54 31.01
C MET A 13 11.01 15.85 31.62
N HIS A 14 11.23 17.10 32.00
CA HIS A 14 12.55 17.64 32.36
C HIS A 14 13.55 17.54 31.17
N ASP A 15 14.65 16.78 31.32
CA ASP A 15 15.67 16.52 30.27
C ASP A 15 15.63 15.07 29.76
N THR A 16 14.55 14.33 30.04
CA THR A 16 14.42 12.92 29.66
C THR A 16 13.28 12.73 28.68
N CYS A 17 13.60 12.16 27.52
CA CYS A 17 12.63 11.71 26.52
C CYS A 17 12.28 10.25 26.82
N SER A 18 10.99 9.95 26.90
CA SER A 18 10.48 8.58 27.05
C SER A 18 9.77 8.17 25.77
N PHE A 19 10.08 6.99 25.23
CA PHE A 19 9.36 6.39 24.11
C PHE A 19 8.99 4.95 24.46
N GLY A 20 7.82 4.51 23.99
CA GLY A 20 7.39 3.12 24.07
C GLY A 20 7.78 2.36 22.81
N ALA A 21 8.14 1.09 22.96
CA ALA A 21 8.26 0.15 21.86
C ALA A 21 7.41 -1.08 22.19
N GLU A 22 6.57 -1.49 21.25
CA GLU A 22 5.84 -2.75 21.34
C GLU A 22 6.60 -3.82 20.56
N ILE A 23 6.80 -4.99 21.18
CA ILE A 23 7.47 -6.13 20.56
C ILE A 23 6.44 -7.25 20.43
N PHE A 24 6.14 -7.65 19.21
CA PHE A 24 5.28 -8.80 18.92
C PHE A 24 6.12 -10.01 18.49
N ALA A 25 5.93 -11.14 19.16
CA ALA A 25 6.39 -12.43 18.68
C ALA A 25 5.39 -12.94 17.62
N VAL A 26 5.67 -12.66 16.34
CA VAL A 26 4.86 -13.19 15.24
C VAL A 26 5.28 -14.64 14.99
N ASN A 27 4.43 -15.58 15.37
CA ASN A 27 4.61 -16.98 14.99
C ASN A 27 4.57 -17.10 13.46
N PRO A 28 5.42 -17.94 12.83
CA PRO A 28 5.34 -18.14 11.39
C PRO A 28 3.96 -18.72 11.03
N THR A 29 3.16 -17.95 10.29
CA THR A 29 1.93 -18.48 9.69
C THR A 29 2.33 -19.58 8.72
N ALA A 30 1.71 -20.76 8.82
CA ALA A 30 2.01 -21.92 7.95
C ALA A 30 1.80 -21.62 6.45
N GLN A 31 1.07 -20.56 6.12
CA GLN A 31 0.98 -19.98 4.78
C GLN A 31 1.31 -18.49 4.84
N GLN A 32 2.42 -18.11 4.20
CA GLN A 32 2.66 -16.75 3.77
C GLN A 32 2.33 -16.66 2.28
N GLU A 33 1.37 -15.82 1.91
CA GLU A 33 1.29 -15.34 0.54
C GLU A 33 2.26 -14.17 0.38
N LYS A 34 3.37 -14.40 -0.31
CA LYS A 34 4.35 -13.36 -0.62
C LYS A 34 4.10 -12.86 -2.04
N VAL A 35 3.74 -11.59 -2.18
CA VAL A 35 3.71 -10.91 -3.48
C VAL A 35 5.05 -10.20 -3.67
N THR A 36 5.84 -10.65 -4.62
CA THR A 36 7.07 -9.97 -5.06
C THR A 36 6.85 -9.40 -6.44
N PHE A 37 6.94 -8.08 -6.56
CA PHE A 37 7.05 -7.41 -7.84
C PHE A 37 8.45 -7.65 -8.39
N ILE A 38 8.56 -8.59 -9.32
CA ILE A 38 9.79 -8.75 -10.10
C ILE A 38 9.78 -7.61 -11.12
N PRO A 39 10.73 -6.66 -11.10
CA PRO A 39 10.84 -5.69 -12.18
C PRO A 39 11.00 -6.46 -13.49
N ASN A 40 10.15 -6.13 -14.48
CA ASN A 40 9.98 -6.81 -15.76
C ASN A 40 11.17 -7.72 -16.13
N PRO A 41 11.03 -9.06 -16.08
CA PRO A 41 12.04 -9.90 -16.71
C PRO A 41 12.14 -9.49 -18.19
N PRO A 42 13.37 -9.37 -18.74
CA PRO A 42 13.53 -9.02 -20.15
C PRO A 42 12.69 -9.96 -20.98
N TYR A 43 11.97 -9.42 -21.97
CA TYR A 43 11.09 -10.14 -22.89
C TYR A 43 11.69 -11.48 -23.35
N THR A 44 11.43 -12.56 -22.63
CA THR A 44 11.82 -13.92 -23.01
C THR A 44 10.58 -14.80 -22.94
N GLY A 45 9.71 -14.59 -23.92
CA GLY A 45 9.12 -15.62 -24.78
C GLY A 45 8.44 -16.87 -24.23
N GLU A 46 8.44 -17.16 -22.93
CA GLU A 46 7.93 -18.45 -22.44
C GLU A 46 6.96 -18.24 -21.26
N ARG A 47 5.68 -18.36 -21.60
CA ARG A 47 4.46 -18.16 -20.79
C ARG A 47 4.03 -16.71 -20.60
N MET A 48 3.58 -16.10 -21.70
CA MET A 48 2.48 -15.14 -21.59
C MET A 48 1.22 -15.92 -21.22
N CYS A 49 0.60 -15.59 -20.09
CA CYS A 49 -0.85 -15.73 -20.01
C CYS A 49 -1.41 -14.77 -21.07
N GLU A 50 -2.31 -15.23 -21.93
CA GLU A 50 -2.82 -14.43 -23.06
C GLU A 50 -3.47 -13.10 -22.62
N ASP A 51 -3.80 -12.99 -21.33
CA ASP A 51 -4.41 -11.83 -20.67
C ASP A 51 -3.43 -10.95 -19.86
N SER A 52 -2.13 -11.27 -19.82
CA SER A 52 -1.16 -10.38 -19.16
C SER A 52 -0.72 -9.27 -20.13
N SER A 53 -1.20 -8.04 -19.91
CA SER A 53 -0.67 -6.86 -20.58
C SER A 53 0.86 -6.81 -20.41
N PRO A 54 1.63 -6.45 -21.45
CA PRO A 54 3.08 -6.55 -21.46
C PRO A 54 3.78 -5.77 -20.33
N ASP A 55 3.10 -4.83 -19.67
CA ASP A 55 3.70 -3.98 -18.65
C ASP A 55 3.22 -4.25 -17.22
N ASN A 56 2.25 -5.16 -16.97
CA ASN A 56 1.59 -5.30 -15.66
C ASN A 56 1.12 -3.94 -15.07
N VAL A 57 0.83 -2.95 -15.93
CA VAL A 57 0.43 -1.61 -15.52
C VAL A 57 -1.09 -1.48 -15.67
N PHE A 58 -1.75 -1.15 -14.56
CA PHE A 58 -3.14 -0.71 -14.56
C PHE A 58 -3.21 0.78 -14.23
N SER A 59 -3.99 1.54 -15.00
CA SER A 59 -4.20 2.97 -14.80
C SER A 59 -5.67 3.24 -14.53
N TRP A 60 -5.99 3.81 -13.38
CA TRP A 60 -7.34 4.25 -13.03
C TRP A 60 -7.42 5.77 -13.04
N LYS A 61 -8.23 6.32 -13.94
CA LYS A 61 -8.46 7.76 -14.04
C LYS A 61 -9.69 8.16 -13.24
N ILE A 62 -9.49 8.99 -12.23
CA ILE A 62 -10.59 9.53 -11.40
C ILE A 62 -11.02 10.88 -11.98
N HIS A 63 -12.28 10.97 -12.35
CA HIS A 63 -12.90 12.20 -12.85
C HIS A 63 -13.56 12.98 -11.70
N HIS A 64 -13.60 14.31 -11.83
CA HIS A 64 -14.29 15.20 -10.88
C HIS A 64 -13.93 14.95 -9.40
N PHE A 65 -12.64 14.70 -9.09
CA PHE A 65 -12.17 14.33 -7.75
C PHE A 65 -12.72 15.22 -6.61
N SER A 66 -12.83 16.53 -6.86
CA SER A 66 -13.32 17.50 -5.86
C SER A 66 -14.78 17.33 -5.47
N THR A 67 -15.59 16.59 -6.24
CA THR A 67 -17.02 16.36 -5.99
C THR A 67 -17.30 15.05 -5.26
N LEU A 68 -16.27 14.23 -5.00
CA LEU A 68 -16.45 12.92 -4.39
C LEU A 68 -16.72 13.04 -2.88
N GLU A 69 -17.65 12.20 -2.42
CA GLU A 69 -18.06 12.06 -1.02
C GLU A 69 -17.00 11.32 -0.18
N ASP A 70 -17.12 11.40 1.14
CA ASP A 70 -16.26 10.67 2.08
C ASP A 70 -16.67 9.20 2.19
N GLU A 71 -16.36 8.44 1.14
CA GLU A 71 -16.62 7.01 1.05
C GLU A 71 -15.54 6.29 0.24
N PHE A 72 -15.57 4.94 0.27
CA PHE A 72 -14.64 4.12 -0.49
C PHE A 72 -15.14 3.89 -1.92
N TYR A 73 -14.33 4.29 -2.90
CA TYR A 73 -14.56 4.03 -4.31
C TYR A 73 -13.64 2.92 -4.79
N TYR A 74 -14.11 2.14 -5.75
CA TYR A 74 -13.33 1.05 -6.35
C TYR A 74 -13.14 1.23 -7.85
N SER A 75 -11.98 0.83 -8.35
CA SER A 75 -11.75 0.70 -9.78
C SER A 75 -12.52 -0.49 -10.36
N ASP A 76 -12.54 -0.58 -11.70
CA ASP A 76 -12.82 -1.83 -12.37
C ASP A 76 -11.81 -2.91 -11.96
N GLU A 77 -12.21 -4.17 -12.14
CA GLU A 77 -11.36 -5.32 -11.89
C GLU A 77 -10.32 -5.50 -13.00
N PHE A 78 -9.09 -5.85 -12.64
CA PHE A 78 -8.01 -6.07 -13.60
C PHE A 78 -7.14 -7.27 -13.22
N LEU A 79 -6.63 -8.00 -14.22
CA LEU A 79 -5.71 -9.12 -14.02
C LEU A 79 -4.26 -8.61 -13.89
N ALA A 80 -3.61 -8.91 -12.76
CA ALA A 80 -2.20 -8.64 -12.57
C ALA A 80 -1.54 -9.76 -11.74
N GLY A 81 -0.39 -10.26 -12.19
CA GLY A 81 0.31 -11.36 -11.51
C GLY A 81 -0.54 -12.65 -11.38
N GLY A 82 -1.45 -12.90 -12.33
CA GLY A 82 -2.33 -14.07 -12.33
C GLY A 82 -3.47 -14.03 -11.31
N ARG A 83 -3.77 -12.86 -10.73
CA ARG A 83 -4.89 -12.64 -9.81
C ARG A 83 -5.70 -11.43 -10.24
N TYR A 84 -7.01 -11.46 -9.97
CA TYR A 84 -7.89 -10.31 -10.19
C TYR A 84 -7.78 -9.35 -9.00
N TRP A 85 -7.60 -8.06 -9.31
CA TRP A 85 -7.42 -6.98 -8.34
C TRP A 85 -8.43 -5.86 -8.59
N ARG A 86 -8.70 -5.07 -7.55
CA ARG A 86 -9.36 -3.76 -7.61
C ARG A 86 -8.59 -2.78 -6.75
N LEU A 87 -8.47 -1.53 -7.19
CA LEU A 87 -7.95 -0.45 -6.36
C LEU A 87 -9.11 0.15 -5.57
N GLY A 88 -8.94 0.30 -4.26
CA GLY A 88 -9.87 1.03 -3.39
C GLY A 88 -9.27 2.36 -2.95
N PHE A 89 -10.05 3.44 -2.94
CA PHE A 89 -9.58 4.76 -2.47
C PHE A 89 -10.68 5.49 -1.70
N ASN A 90 -10.31 6.16 -0.60
CA ASN A 90 -11.14 7.17 0.07
C ASN A 90 -10.56 8.57 -0.24
N PRO A 91 -11.34 9.51 -0.83
CA PRO A 91 -10.87 10.86 -1.15
C PRO A 91 -10.57 11.76 0.05
N LYS A 92 -10.96 11.38 1.28
CA LYS A 92 -10.75 12.19 2.49
C LYS A 92 -9.71 11.62 3.47
N GLY A 93 -9.14 10.44 3.17
CA GLY A 93 -8.05 9.83 3.95
C GLY A 93 -8.51 8.71 4.86
#